data_AF-A0A6J8ECA1-F1
#
_entry.id   AF-A0A6J8ECA1-F1
#
_cell.length_a   1.000
_cell.length_b   1.000
_cell.length_c   1.000
_cell.angle_alpha   90.00
_cell.angle_beta   90.00
_cell.angle_gamma   90.00
#
_symmetry.space_group_name_H-M   'P 1'
#
loop_
_entity.id
_entity.type
_entity.pdbx_description
1 polymer ?
#
loop_
_entity_poly.entity_id
_entity_poly.type
_entity_poly.pdbx_seq_one_letter_code
_entity_poly.pdbx_strand_id
1 'polypeptide(L)'
;MKNMRYLFNANVILRQTFSSTCTKQRCGINEPQKLRLKDEIEKYINNHKYTLIAATTDVCKQKFQEHVIGNNLGESFTSRSSIWQFPWKKTEKDKPFIYENSENIFTRGYDALEDYLHGEKVDHQTCAAFKALERFYNNKELHERSLAQLNNLTKTETASLITSHLLSQLLYNPTNHIIDSSFSGDPPYDCGTPVQYGYTNFGSTRLFYGSADITLFPTTEDILDPKWNTDYDDNDDEEEICDENNGENFNDSDINQVCKQAISLSMWKHKQRVLAYSGNSDYGSAMVPICAINKHKCMVVLYNAQHDYLFKMQKKDLLKVFDKDKLEFSTIINLWMLIHHNLFCTEPSDDAIQILKGTGGLIQRLGEDTFKEVVRTSKLDYDIEPSGDEFEVDVENDSIPASGTGRLRKYPKINQEQ
;
A
#
# COMPACT_ATOMS: atom_id res chain seq x y z
N MET A 1 -49.93 -17.74 -23.10
CA MET A 1 -49.62 -16.37 -22.61
C MET A 1 -50.20 -16.14 -21.21
N LYS A 2 -49.70 -16.89 -20.24
CA LYS A 2 -49.94 -16.75 -18.79
C LYS A 2 -48.71 -17.41 -18.14
N ASN A 3 -47.78 -16.61 -17.63
CA ASN A 3 -46.74 -16.94 -16.62
C ASN A 3 -45.58 -15.92 -16.68
N MET A 4 -45.85 -14.68 -16.29
CA MET A 4 -44.83 -13.72 -15.88
C MET A 4 -45.40 -12.84 -14.75
N ARG A 5 -45.61 -13.46 -13.59
CA ARG A 5 -46.04 -12.76 -12.36
C ARG A 5 -45.42 -13.33 -11.07
N TYR A 6 -44.34 -14.11 -11.16
CA TYR A 6 -43.71 -14.74 -9.99
C TYR A 6 -42.24 -14.37 -9.71
N LEU A 7 -41.65 -13.40 -10.40
CA LEU A 7 -40.25 -12.98 -10.13
C LEU A 7 -40.10 -11.57 -9.53
N PHE A 8 -41.20 -10.88 -9.22
CA PHE A 8 -41.16 -9.51 -8.69
C PHE A 8 -41.29 -9.38 -7.17
N ASN A 9 -41.39 -10.50 -6.43
CA ASN A 9 -41.56 -10.47 -4.96
C ASN A 9 -40.40 -11.09 -4.15
N ALA A 10 -39.33 -11.57 -4.79
CA ALA A 10 -38.14 -12.06 -4.07
C ALA A 10 -37.09 -10.95 -3.81
N ASN A 11 -36.99 -9.95 -4.71
CA ASN A 11 -35.98 -8.89 -4.61
C ASN A 11 -36.35 -7.72 -3.67
N VAL A 12 -37.62 -7.60 -3.28
CA VAL A 12 -38.05 -6.57 -2.30
C VAL A 12 -37.90 -7.07 -0.85
N ILE A 13 -37.95 -8.38 -0.62
CA ILE A 13 -37.87 -8.97 0.73
C ILE A 13 -36.41 -9.08 1.23
N LEU A 14 -35.42 -9.20 0.34
CA LEU A 14 -34.00 -9.11 0.71
C LEU A 14 -33.52 -7.67 0.92
N ARG A 15 -34.09 -6.69 0.19
CA ARG A 15 -33.79 -5.26 0.42
C ARG A 15 -34.45 -4.70 1.69
N GLN A 16 -35.59 -5.25 2.13
CA GLN A 16 -36.25 -4.84 3.39
C GLN A 16 -35.71 -5.52 4.65
N THR A 17 -34.88 -6.56 4.55
CA THR A 17 -34.21 -7.17 5.72
C THR A 17 -32.82 -6.59 6.01
N PHE A 18 -32.22 -5.84 5.07
CA PHE A 18 -30.91 -5.20 5.26
C PHE A 18 -30.95 -3.67 5.43
N SER A 19 -32.12 -3.03 5.32
CA SER A 19 -32.24 -1.56 5.37
C SER A 19 -32.69 -0.97 6.72
N SER A 20 -32.99 -1.78 7.75
CA SER A 20 -33.52 -1.25 9.03
C SER A 20 -32.86 -1.76 10.33
N THR A 21 -31.64 -2.30 10.28
CA THR A 21 -30.87 -2.61 11.50
C THR A 21 -29.54 -1.87 11.63
N CYS A 22 -29.18 -1.03 10.67
CA CYS A 22 -28.02 -0.13 10.78
C CYS A 22 -28.36 1.16 11.54
N THR A 23 -28.96 1.02 12.73
CA THR A 23 -29.09 2.11 13.69
C THR A 23 -28.51 1.65 15.01
N LYS A 24 -27.32 2.19 15.33
CA LYS A 24 -26.59 2.02 16.60
C LYS A 24 -26.09 0.60 16.90
N GLN A 25 -25.31 0.01 16.00
CA GLN A 25 -24.38 -1.02 16.42
C GLN A 25 -23.20 -0.34 17.11
N ARG A 26 -23.20 -0.36 18.45
CA ARG A 26 -22.03 0.03 19.26
C ARG A 26 -20.83 -0.74 18.70
N CYS A 27 -19.79 -0.02 18.26
CA CYS A 27 -18.45 -0.57 17.94
C CYS A 27 -17.75 -1.10 19.21
N GLY A 28 -18.44 -1.92 20.00
CA GLY A 28 -17.84 -2.75 21.03
C GLY A 28 -17.59 -4.10 20.40
N ILE A 29 -16.34 -4.52 20.37
CA ILE A 29 -15.98 -5.90 20.01
C ILE A 29 -16.71 -6.83 20.97
N ASN A 30 -17.28 -7.92 20.46
CA ASN A 30 -17.80 -8.95 21.33
C ASN A 30 -16.60 -9.55 22.08
N GLU A 31 -16.54 -9.45 23.42
CA GLU A 31 -15.44 -9.96 24.27
C GLU A 31 -14.87 -11.34 23.85
N PRO A 32 -15.70 -12.33 23.43
CA PRO A 32 -15.21 -13.61 22.92
C PRO A 32 -14.35 -13.52 21.65
N GLN A 33 -14.60 -12.58 20.75
CA GLN A 33 -13.79 -12.38 19.54
C GLN A 33 -12.44 -11.73 19.87
N LYS A 34 -12.44 -10.79 20.82
CA LYS A 34 -11.21 -10.17 21.32
C LYS A 34 -10.28 -11.19 21.96
N LEU A 35 -10.84 -12.10 22.75
CA LEU A 35 -10.07 -13.20 23.36
C LEU A 35 -9.47 -14.13 22.30
N ARG A 36 -10.25 -14.50 21.26
CA ARG A 36 -9.73 -15.31 20.14
C ARG A 36 -8.59 -14.63 19.39
N LEU A 37 -8.68 -13.31 19.16
CA LEU A 37 -7.60 -12.56 18.52
C LEU A 37 -6.33 -12.61 19.39
N LYS A 38 -6.46 -12.43 20.71
CA LYS A 38 -5.33 -12.56 21.63
C LYS A 38 -4.68 -13.95 21.56
N ASP A 39 -5.48 -15.01 21.57
CA ASP A 39 -4.96 -16.39 21.45
C ASP A 39 -4.17 -16.62 20.15
N GLU A 40 -4.62 -16.04 19.02
CA GLU A 40 -3.90 -16.14 17.75
C GLU A 40 -2.63 -15.29 17.73
N ILE A 41 -2.65 -14.08 18.32
CA ILE A 41 -1.45 -13.24 18.49
C ILE A 41 -0.39 -13.96 19.34
N GLU A 42 -0.78 -14.55 20.47
CA GLU A 42 0.14 -15.30 21.33
C GLU A 42 0.79 -16.47 20.58
N LYS A 43 -0.01 -17.23 19.80
CA LYS A 43 0.54 -18.29 18.93
C LYS A 43 1.47 -17.75 17.85
N TYR A 44 1.17 -16.58 17.30
CA TYR A 44 2.00 -15.94 16.29
C TYR A 44 3.38 -15.57 16.87
N ILE A 45 3.42 -14.84 17.98
CA ILE A 45 4.67 -14.39 18.64
C ILE A 45 5.57 -15.58 18.95
N ASN A 46 4.99 -16.67 19.45
CA ASN A 46 5.74 -17.86 19.84
C ASN A 46 6.31 -18.68 18.66
N ASN A 47 5.72 -18.60 17.47
CA ASN A 47 5.99 -19.57 16.39
C ASN A 47 6.42 -18.95 15.05
N HIS A 48 6.20 -17.66 14.81
CA HIS A 48 6.29 -17.09 13.46
C HIS A 48 7.28 -15.92 13.39
N LYS A 49 8.44 -16.23 12.82
CA LYS A 49 9.51 -15.28 12.53
C LYS A 49 10.05 -15.57 11.13
N TYR A 50 10.05 -14.59 10.23
CA TYR A 50 10.60 -14.77 8.87
C TYR A 50 11.96 -14.11 8.74
N THR A 51 12.77 -14.59 7.80
CA THR A 51 14.13 -14.08 7.59
C THR A 51 14.22 -13.23 6.34
N LEU A 52 14.68 -11.99 6.51
CA LEU A 52 15.08 -11.08 5.46
C LEU A 52 16.58 -11.25 5.20
N ILE A 53 16.96 -11.29 3.92
CA ILE A 53 18.37 -11.28 3.52
C ILE A 53 18.74 -9.86 3.10
N ALA A 54 19.82 -9.33 3.66
CA ALA A 54 20.48 -8.16 3.11
C ALA A 54 21.22 -8.54 1.83
N ALA A 55 21.06 -7.73 0.81
CA ALA A 55 21.82 -7.91 -0.40
C ALA A 55 23.25 -7.44 -0.19
N THR A 56 24.20 -8.14 -0.82
CA THR A 56 25.26 -7.48 -1.58
C THR A 56 24.76 -7.34 -3.02
N THR A 57 23.95 -6.31 -3.28
CA THR A 57 23.39 -6.11 -4.62
C THR A 57 24.46 -5.54 -5.54
N ASP A 58 24.90 -6.35 -6.49
CA ASP A 58 25.68 -5.86 -7.61
C ASP A 58 24.71 -5.29 -8.65
N VAL A 59 24.25 -4.04 -8.46
CA VAL A 59 23.20 -3.40 -9.28
C VAL A 59 23.63 -3.21 -10.75
N CYS A 60 23.66 -4.26 -11.54
CA CYS A 60 24.35 -4.27 -12.83
C CYS A 60 23.64 -3.38 -13.86
N LYS A 61 24.31 -2.31 -14.33
CA LYS A 61 24.01 -1.65 -15.60
C LYS A 61 24.65 -2.46 -16.73
N GLN A 62 23.88 -3.14 -17.56
CA GLN A 62 24.44 -3.60 -18.84
C GLN A 62 24.59 -2.38 -19.76
N LYS A 63 25.85 -1.92 -19.90
CA LYS A 63 26.34 -0.89 -20.84
C LYS A 63 25.61 0.46 -20.78
N PHE A 64 26.08 1.34 -19.89
CA PHE A 64 26.08 2.77 -20.21
C PHE A 64 27.14 2.96 -21.30
N GLN A 65 26.74 3.09 -22.57
CA GLN A 65 27.65 3.76 -23.50
C GLN A 65 27.78 5.20 -22.99
N GLU A 66 29.01 5.63 -22.72
CA GLU A 66 29.39 6.97 -22.27
C GLU A 66 29.07 8.04 -23.33
N HIS A 67 27.81 8.19 -23.68
CA HIS A 67 27.32 9.36 -24.38
C HIS A 67 26.34 10.02 -23.45
N VAL A 68 26.84 11.09 -22.82
CA VAL A 68 26.09 12.24 -22.30
C VAL A 68 24.78 11.84 -21.62
N ILE A 69 24.74 11.97 -20.30
CA ILE A 69 23.49 12.10 -19.53
C ILE A 69 22.77 13.36 -20.05
N GLY A 70 22.15 13.24 -21.23
CA GLY A 70 21.33 14.25 -21.84
C GLY A 70 20.01 14.19 -21.13
N ASN A 71 19.85 15.03 -20.11
CA ASN A 71 18.65 15.58 -19.46
C ASN A 71 17.36 14.75 -19.27
N ASN A 72 17.20 13.53 -19.79
CA ASN A 72 15.90 12.84 -19.95
C ASN A 72 15.97 11.31 -19.82
N LEU A 73 16.73 10.73 -18.87
CA LEU A 73 16.68 9.27 -18.69
C LEU A 73 16.63 8.84 -17.22
N GLY A 74 15.42 8.52 -16.78
CA GLY A 74 15.06 7.63 -15.68
C GLY A 74 14.10 6.57 -16.24
N GLU A 75 14.14 5.36 -15.69
CA GLU A 75 13.30 4.28 -16.20
C GLU A 75 11.91 4.27 -15.59
N SER A 76 10.90 3.96 -16.39
CA SER A 76 9.60 3.59 -15.85
C SER A 76 9.68 2.33 -15.00
N PHE A 77 9.01 2.31 -13.85
CA PHE A 77 8.76 1.06 -13.13
C PHE A 77 8.05 0.05 -14.04
N THR A 78 7.06 0.49 -14.83
CA THR A 78 6.36 -0.40 -15.76
C THR A 78 7.27 -0.98 -16.86
N SER A 79 8.47 -0.41 -17.05
CA SER A 79 9.45 -0.94 -17.98
C SER A 79 10.06 -2.24 -17.46
N ARG A 80 9.71 -3.35 -18.13
CA ARG A 80 10.38 -4.65 -17.99
C ARG A 80 11.83 -4.66 -18.51
N SER A 81 12.37 -3.49 -18.86
CA SER A 81 13.73 -3.33 -19.36
C SER A 81 14.77 -3.86 -18.36
N SER A 82 15.74 -4.61 -18.90
CA SER A 82 16.83 -5.27 -18.18
C SER A 82 17.99 -4.35 -17.79
N ILE A 83 17.88 -3.04 -18.03
CA ILE A 83 18.99 -2.09 -17.84
C ILE A 83 19.43 -2.04 -16.37
N TRP A 84 18.49 -2.08 -15.42
CA TRP A 84 18.80 -2.22 -14.00
C TRP A 84 18.34 -3.59 -13.52
N GLN A 85 19.28 -4.40 -13.04
CA GLN A 85 19.00 -5.68 -12.40
C GLN A 85 19.60 -5.70 -11.00
N PHE A 86 18.89 -6.32 -10.06
CA PHE A 86 19.34 -6.53 -8.68
C PHE A 86 19.65 -8.03 -8.45
N PRO A 87 20.73 -8.57 -9.04
CA PRO A 87 21.10 -9.96 -8.82
C PRO A 87 21.58 -10.14 -7.38
N TRP A 88 20.90 -11.03 -6.66
CA TRP A 88 21.28 -11.43 -5.31
C TRP A 88 22.36 -12.50 -5.42
N LYS A 89 23.63 -12.10 -5.40
CA LYS A 89 24.76 -13.03 -5.55
C LYS A 89 25.28 -13.44 -4.18
N LYS A 90 25.53 -14.74 -4.00
CA LYS A 90 26.42 -15.22 -2.95
C LYS A 90 27.83 -14.82 -3.38
N THR A 91 28.45 -13.83 -2.74
CA THR A 91 29.86 -13.54 -3.03
C THR A 91 30.68 -14.73 -2.55
N GLU A 92 31.20 -15.53 -3.48
CA GLU A 92 31.96 -16.76 -3.22
C GLU A 92 33.26 -16.55 -2.45
N LYS A 93 33.62 -15.30 -2.08
CA LYS A 93 34.89 -15.02 -1.40
C LYS A 93 34.81 -14.40 -0.01
N ASP A 94 34.16 -13.28 0.30
CA ASP A 94 34.42 -12.66 1.63
C ASP A 94 33.28 -11.88 2.32
N LYS A 95 32.01 -11.97 1.89
CA LYS A 95 30.91 -11.34 2.63
C LYS A 95 29.74 -12.30 2.85
N PRO A 96 29.39 -12.67 4.10
CA PRO A 96 28.20 -13.47 4.36
C PRO A 96 26.95 -12.66 3.97
N PHE A 97 25.90 -13.36 3.50
CA PHE A 97 24.56 -12.78 3.54
C PHE A 97 24.26 -12.41 4.98
N ILE A 98 23.85 -11.16 5.22
CA ILE A 98 23.40 -10.74 6.54
C ILE A 98 21.93 -11.09 6.59
N TYR A 99 21.58 -11.94 7.54
CA TYR A 99 20.21 -12.37 7.75
C TYR A 99 19.64 -11.54 8.89
N GLU A 100 18.59 -10.79 8.61
CA GLU A 100 17.82 -10.09 9.63
C GLU A 100 16.48 -10.79 9.81
N ASN A 101 16.07 -10.95 11.06
CA ASN A 101 14.75 -11.48 11.36
C ASN A 101 13.71 -10.36 11.23
N SER A 102 12.49 -10.70 10.82
CA SER A 102 11.35 -9.79 10.87
C SER A 102 11.17 -9.15 12.24
N GLU A 103 11.45 -9.87 13.32
CA GLU A 103 11.43 -9.36 14.68
C GLU A 103 12.41 -8.20 14.92
N ASN A 104 13.60 -8.24 14.30
CA ASN A 104 14.58 -7.15 14.42
C ASN A 104 14.14 -5.90 13.63
N ILE A 105 13.44 -6.11 12.52
CA ILE A 105 12.99 -5.03 11.63
C ILE A 105 11.65 -4.44 12.09
N PHE A 106 10.84 -5.21 12.83
CA PHE A 106 9.56 -4.79 13.37
C PHE A 106 9.51 -4.89 14.89
N THR A 107 10.62 -4.62 15.59
CA THR A 107 10.71 -4.84 17.04
C THR A 107 9.60 -4.10 17.78
N ARG A 108 9.37 -2.82 17.44
CA ARG A 108 8.25 -2.02 17.98
C ARG A 108 6.88 -2.65 17.74
N GLY A 109 6.71 -3.37 16.63
CA GLY A 109 5.47 -4.11 16.32
C GLY A 109 5.28 -5.33 17.21
N TYR A 110 6.34 -6.11 17.44
CA TYR A 110 6.30 -7.23 18.37
C TYR A 110 6.07 -6.77 19.81
N ASP A 111 6.78 -5.72 20.26
CA ASP A 111 6.57 -5.10 21.57
C ASP A 111 5.10 -4.65 21.73
N ALA A 112 4.55 -3.98 20.71
CA ALA A 112 3.15 -3.54 20.73
C ALA A 112 2.15 -4.71 20.79
N LEU A 113 2.45 -5.85 20.14
CA LEU A 113 1.63 -7.06 20.24
C LEU A 113 1.69 -7.64 21.66
N GLU A 114 2.87 -7.68 22.28
CA GLU A 114 3.04 -8.12 23.67
C GLU A 114 2.28 -7.20 24.64
N ASP A 115 2.41 -5.88 24.51
CA ASP A 115 1.68 -4.89 25.31
C ASP A 115 0.16 -5.10 25.19
N TYR A 116 -0.33 -5.34 23.96
CA TYR A 116 -1.74 -5.61 23.71
C TYR A 116 -2.24 -6.90 24.39
N LEU A 117 -1.41 -7.96 24.41
CA LEU A 117 -1.73 -9.20 25.11
C LEU A 117 -1.87 -8.97 26.61
N HIS A 118 -0.94 -8.25 27.22
CA HIS A 118 -0.92 -7.94 28.65
C HIS A 118 -1.92 -6.86 29.07
N GLY A 119 -2.53 -6.17 28.09
CA GLY A 119 -3.52 -5.11 28.36
C GLY A 119 -2.86 -3.80 28.78
N GLU A 120 -1.60 -3.59 28.40
CA GLU A 120 -0.87 -2.36 28.63
C GLU A 120 -1.39 -1.23 27.75
N LYS A 121 -1.10 0.01 28.17
CA LYS A 121 -1.52 1.20 27.42
C LYS A 121 -0.54 1.45 26.28
N VAL A 122 -0.99 1.18 25.06
CA VAL A 122 -0.32 1.63 23.84
C VAL A 122 -0.66 3.10 23.52
N ASP A 123 0.19 3.78 22.75
CA ASP A 123 -0.06 5.15 22.31
C ASP A 123 -1.27 5.26 21.36
N HIS A 124 -1.72 6.48 21.06
CA HIS A 124 -2.92 6.72 20.26
C HIS A 124 -2.83 6.15 18.83
N GLN A 125 -1.68 6.26 18.18
CA GLN A 125 -1.50 5.79 16.80
C GLN A 125 -1.45 4.26 16.76
N THR A 126 -0.73 3.64 17.69
CA THR A 126 -0.72 2.18 17.86
C THR A 126 -2.11 1.66 18.20
N CYS A 127 -2.90 2.38 19.02
CA CYS A 127 -4.29 2.06 19.29
C CYS A 127 -5.16 2.07 18.01
N ALA A 128 -4.97 3.04 17.11
CA ALA A 128 -5.66 3.06 15.82
C ALA A 128 -5.29 1.84 14.94
N ALA A 129 -4.02 1.41 14.98
CA ALA A 129 -3.57 0.20 14.28
C ALA A 129 -4.25 -1.05 14.79
N PHE A 130 -4.35 -1.20 16.11
CA PHE A 130 -5.06 -2.32 16.71
C PHE A 130 -6.54 -2.31 16.40
N LYS A 131 -7.20 -1.14 16.39
CA LYS A 131 -8.61 -1.05 15.99
C LYS A 131 -8.86 -1.53 14.57
N ALA A 132 -7.94 -1.25 13.63
CA ALA A 132 -8.02 -1.76 12.27
C ALA A 132 -7.89 -3.29 12.24
N LEU A 133 -6.92 -3.84 12.98
CA LEU A 133 -6.73 -5.30 13.10
C LEU A 133 -7.94 -5.99 13.74
N GLU A 134 -8.48 -5.43 14.83
CA GLU A 134 -9.68 -5.91 15.51
C GLU A 134 -10.91 -5.88 14.56
N ARG A 135 -11.09 -4.78 13.82
CA ARG A 135 -12.17 -4.64 12.81
C ARG A 135 -12.04 -5.71 11.71
N PHE A 136 -10.84 -5.89 11.17
CA PHE A 136 -10.57 -6.92 10.17
C PHE A 136 -10.90 -8.31 10.72
N TYR A 137 -10.39 -8.65 11.91
CA TYR A 137 -10.56 -9.96 12.50
C TYR A 137 -12.04 -10.29 12.80
N ASN A 138 -12.83 -9.30 13.22
CA ASN A 138 -14.27 -9.46 13.44
C ASN A 138 -15.03 -9.81 12.16
N ASN A 139 -14.53 -9.38 11.00
CA ASN A 139 -15.12 -9.62 9.69
C ASN A 139 -14.34 -10.67 8.87
N LYS A 140 -13.41 -11.40 9.50
CA LYS A 140 -12.49 -12.34 8.83
C LYS A 140 -13.23 -13.32 7.92
N GLU A 141 -14.32 -13.93 8.38
CA GLU A 141 -15.10 -14.89 7.60
C GLU A 141 -15.75 -14.27 6.35
N LEU A 142 -16.08 -12.97 6.38
CA LEU A 142 -16.59 -12.26 5.21
C LEU A 142 -15.47 -11.97 4.22
N HIS A 143 -14.30 -11.55 4.72
CA HIS A 143 -13.11 -11.34 3.89
C HIS A 143 -12.65 -12.64 3.22
N GLU A 144 -12.57 -13.74 3.98
CA GLU A 144 -12.20 -15.06 3.47
C GLU A 144 -13.18 -15.56 2.40
N ARG A 145 -14.49 -15.40 2.60
CA ARG A 145 -15.50 -15.77 1.58
C ARG A 145 -15.37 -14.96 0.30
N SER A 146 -15.04 -13.67 0.42
CA SER A 146 -14.83 -12.81 -0.75
C SER A 146 -13.57 -13.26 -1.49
N LEU A 147 -12.48 -13.49 -0.77
CA LEU A 147 -11.20 -13.92 -1.32
C LEU A 147 -11.18 -15.38 -1.83
N ALA A 148 -12.12 -16.22 -1.43
CA ALA A 148 -12.28 -17.56 -2.01
C ALA A 148 -12.59 -17.53 -3.52
N GLN A 149 -13.02 -16.37 -4.05
CA GLN A 149 -13.33 -16.16 -5.46
C GLN A 149 -12.08 -16.00 -6.35
N LEU A 150 -10.88 -15.92 -5.76
CA LEU A 150 -9.61 -15.65 -6.47
C LEU A 150 -9.23 -16.66 -7.58
N ASN A 151 -9.82 -17.86 -7.61
CA ASN A 151 -9.35 -18.94 -8.47
C ASN A 151 -9.56 -18.69 -9.98
N ASN A 152 -10.49 -17.80 -10.35
CA ASN A 152 -10.85 -17.52 -11.74
C ASN A 152 -10.60 -16.06 -12.15
N LEU A 153 -9.86 -15.31 -11.34
CA LEU A 153 -9.66 -13.89 -11.55
C LEU A 153 -8.36 -13.62 -12.32
N THR A 154 -8.41 -12.61 -13.18
CA THR A 154 -7.22 -12.01 -13.79
C THR A 154 -6.27 -11.50 -12.69
N LYS A 155 -5.01 -11.21 -13.06
CA LYS A 155 -4.05 -10.60 -12.12
C LYS A 155 -4.56 -9.27 -11.57
N THR A 156 -5.24 -8.54 -12.43
CA THR A 156 -5.86 -7.24 -12.21
C THR A 156 -6.96 -7.40 -11.16
N GLU A 157 -8.02 -8.16 -11.44
CA GLU A 157 -9.08 -8.45 -10.47
C GLU A 157 -8.55 -9.05 -9.16
N THR A 158 -7.54 -9.93 -9.22
CA THR A 158 -6.86 -10.45 -8.04
C THR A 158 -6.28 -9.34 -7.17
N ALA A 159 -5.56 -8.38 -7.78
CA ALA A 159 -4.95 -7.27 -7.06
C ALA A 159 -6.00 -6.35 -6.43
N SER A 160 -7.09 -6.04 -7.15
CA SER A 160 -8.21 -5.24 -6.62
C SER A 160 -8.91 -5.94 -5.47
N LEU A 161 -9.21 -7.24 -5.60
CA LEU A 161 -9.90 -8.00 -4.56
C LEU A 161 -9.03 -8.14 -3.29
N ILE A 162 -7.74 -8.45 -3.45
CA ILE A 162 -6.78 -8.49 -2.34
C ILE A 162 -6.65 -7.12 -1.68
N THR A 163 -6.62 -6.04 -2.47
CA THR A 163 -6.54 -4.70 -1.90
C THR A 163 -7.79 -4.35 -1.10
N SER A 164 -8.98 -4.56 -1.67
CA SER A 164 -10.26 -4.20 -1.05
C SER A 164 -10.58 -5.04 0.18
N HIS A 165 -10.35 -6.36 0.13
CA HIS A 165 -10.77 -7.28 1.20
C HIS A 165 -9.66 -7.69 2.16
N LEU A 166 -8.38 -7.45 1.85
CA LEU A 166 -7.27 -7.76 2.74
C LEU A 166 -6.50 -6.50 3.15
N LEU A 167 -5.87 -5.79 2.21
CA LEU A 167 -4.91 -4.73 2.55
C LEU A 167 -5.59 -3.49 3.12
N SER A 168 -6.65 -3.01 2.48
CA SER A 168 -7.35 -1.78 2.87
C SER A 168 -7.98 -1.91 4.25
N GLN A 169 -8.49 -3.09 4.59
CA GLN A 169 -9.16 -3.35 5.86
C GLN A 169 -8.22 -3.29 7.06
N LEU A 170 -6.91 -3.42 6.82
CA LEU A 170 -5.86 -3.28 7.81
C LEU A 170 -5.41 -1.81 8.01
N LEU A 171 -5.88 -0.86 7.19
CA LEU A 171 -5.64 0.58 7.38
C LEU A 171 -6.51 1.17 8.50
N TYR A 172 -6.13 2.32 9.05
CA TYR A 172 -7.00 3.04 9.99
C TYR A 172 -8.36 3.34 9.34
N ASN A 173 -8.32 3.98 8.16
CA ASN A 173 -9.46 4.15 7.28
C ASN A 173 -9.33 3.21 6.05
N PRO A 174 -10.27 2.27 5.81
CA PRO A 174 -10.25 1.41 4.64
C PRO A 174 -10.24 2.13 3.30
N THR A 175 -10.74 3.35 3.19
CA THR A 175 -10.74 4.09 1.91
C THR A 175 -9.40 4.77 1.62
N ASN A 176 -8.43 4.73 2.54
CA ASN A 176 -7.13 5.37 2.37
C ASN A 176 -6.16 4.54 1.50
N HIS A 177 -6.59 4.22 0.29
CA HIS A 177 -5.78 3.56 -0.73
C HIS A 177 -6.16 4.02 -2.13
N ILE A 178 -5.21 3.97 -3.06
CA ILE A 178 -5.42 4.30 -4.48
C ILE A 178 -4.84 3.16 -5.33
N ILE A 179 -5.59 2.71 -6.32
CA ILE A 179 -5.13 1.83 -7.41
C ILE A 179 -4.74 2.72 -8.59
N ASP A 180 -3.65 2.39 -9.27
CA ASP A 180 -3.17 3.20 -10.38
C ASP A 180 -4.16 3.29 -11.54
N SER A 181 -4.36 4.46 -12.14
CA SER A 181 -5.26 4.59 -13.29
C SER A 181 -4.73 3.94 -14.58
N SER A 182 -3.44 3.58 -14.64
CA SER A 182 -2.94 2.72 -15.74
C SER A 182 -3.39 1.26 -15.63
N PHE A 183 -4.07 0.90 -14.54
CA PHE A 183 -4.67 -0.40 -14.34
C PHE A 183 -5.93 -0.55 -15.19
N SER A 184 -5.90 -1.45 -16.17
CA SER A 184 -6.90 -1.57 -17.22
C SER A 184 -7.97 -2.64 -16.93
N GLY A 185 -8.54 -2.71 -15.73
CA GLY A 185 -9.57 -3.71 -15.44
C GLY A 185 -10.64 -3.23 -14.47
N ASP A 186 -11.81 -3.80 -14.67
CA ASP A 186 -12.99 -3.51 -13.88
C ASP A 186 -12.81 -3.96 -12.43
N PRO A 187 -13.38 -3.21 -11.46
CA PRO A 187 -13.34 -3.62 -10.08
C PRO A 187 -14.09 -4.95 -9.93
N PRO A 188 -13.48 -5.95 -9.28
CA PRO A 188 -14.13 -7.23 -9.06
C PRO A 188 -15.27 -7.04 -8.05
N TYR A 189 -16.49 -7.04 -8.59
CA TYR A 189 -17.75 -7.28 -7.89
C TYR A 189 -18.28 -6.18 -6.96
N ASP A 190 -19.60 -6.32 -6.72
CA ASP A 190 -20.53 -5.52 -5.92
C ASP A 190 -20.24 -5.58 -4.39
N CYS A 191 -18.96 -5.56 -4.01
CA CYS A 191 -18.50 -5.64 -2.61
C CYS A 191 -18.81 -4.38 -1.79
N GLY A 192 -19.52 -3.41 -2.37
CA GLY A 192 -20.11 -2.25 -1.70
C GLY A 192 -19.12 -1.17 -1.28
N THR A 193 -17.81 -1.37 -1.47
CA THR A 193 -16.78 -0.34 -1.21
C THR A 193 -16.19 0.12 -2.54
N PRO A 194 -16.31 1.41 -2.90
CA PRO A 194 -15.76 1.92 -4.15
C PRO A 194 -14.24 1.80 -4.15
N VAL A 195 -13.72 1.23 -5.24
CA VAL A 195 -12.28 1.21 -5.52
C VAL A 195 -11.88 2.60 -6.03
N GLN A 196 -10.83 3.17 -5.44
CA GLN A 196 -10.32 4.47 -5.88
C GLN A 196 -9.21 4.28 -6.90
N TYR A 197 -9.37 4.89 -8.07
CA TYR A 197 -8.37 4.93 -9.11
C TYR A 197 -7.73 6.32 -9.21
N GLY A 198 -6.45 6.37 -9.55
CA GLY A 198 -5.72 7.62 -9.75
C GLY A 198 -4.25 7.38 -10.07
N TYR A 199 -3.51 8.42 -10.45
CA TYR A 199 -2.10 8.26 -10.75
C TYR A 199 -1.31 7.99 -9.47
N THR A 200 -0.55 6.90 -9.42
CA THR A 200 0.31 6.52 -8.29
C THR A 200 1.78 6.68 -8.65
N ASN A 201 2.15 7.84 -9.17
CA ASN A 201 3.49 8.08 -9.68
C ASN A 201 4.49 8.37 -8.55
N PHE A 202 5.63 7.69 -8.56
CA PHE A 202 6.69 7.99 -7.62
C PHE A 202 8.09 7.78 -8.19
N GLY A 203 9.07 8.33 -7.50
CA GLY A 203 10.49 8.21 -7.83
C GLY A 203 11.08 9.46 -8.45
N SER A 204 12.20 9.31 -9.13
CA SER A 204 12.98 10.38 -9.76
C SER A 204 13.15 10.10 -11.25
N THR A 205 12.86 11.10 -12.07
CA THR A 205 13.09 11.06 -13.53
C THR A 205 14.56 10.89 -13.90
N ARG A 206 15.48 10.90 -12.93
CA ARG A 206 16.92 10.63 -13.10
C ARG A 206 17.34 9.20 -12.79
N LEU A 207 16.47 8.39 -12.18
CA LEU A 207 16.78 7.00 -11.82
C LEU A 207 15.63 6.06 -12.21
N PHE A 208 14.56 6.06 -11.41
CA PHE A 208 13.34 5.29 -11.67
C PHE A 208 12.12 6.18 -11.41
N TYR A 209 11.15 6.21 -12.32
CA TYR A 209 9.93 6.99 -12.18
C TYR A 209 8.77 6.35 -12.91
N GLY A 210 7.69 6.02 -12.22
CA GLY A 210 6.46 5.54 -12.84
C GLY A 210 5.40 5.18 -11.81
N SER A 211 4.38 4.45 -12.26
CA SER A 211 3.26 4.01 -11.45
C SER A 211 3.59 2.86 -10.49
N ALA A 212 3.04 2.91 -9.29
CA ALA A 212 2.78 1.72 -8.46
C ALA A 212 1.57 0.99 -9.02
N ASP A 213 1.30 -0.22 -8.55
CA ASP A 213 0.00 -0.84 -8.81
C ASP A 213 -1.03 -0.29 -7.80
N ILE A 214 -0.65 -0.26 -6.52
CA ILE A 214 -1.49 0.20 -5.40
C ILE A 214 -0.62 1.03 -4.43
N THR A 215 -1.18 2.12 -3.92
CA THR A 215 -0.60 2.93 -2.83
C THR A 215 -1.52 2.92 -1.62
N LEU A 216 -0.97 2.63 -0.44
CA LEU A 216 -1.69 2.58 0.84
C LEU A 216 -1.27 3.75 1.74
N PHE A 217 -2.22 4.39 2.42
CA PHE A 217 -1.96 5.54 3.28
C PHE A 217 -2.37 5.23 4.74
N PRO A 218 -1.42 4.93 5.64
CA PRO A 218 -1.72 4.58 7.04
C PRO A 218 -2.00 5.82 7.90
N THR A 219 -2.72 6.81 7.38
CA THR A 219 -3.05 8.04 8.08
C THR A 219 -4.42 7.95 8.75
N THR A 220 -4.58 8.69 9.86
CA THR A 220 -5.86 8.87 10.56
C THR A 220 -6.71 9.97 9.94
N GLU A 221 -6.14 10.78 9.06
CA GLU A 221 -6.87 11.78 8.30
C GLU A 221 -7.53 11.13 7.09
N ASP A 222 -8.74 11.59 6.78
CA ASP A 222 -9.41 11.26 5.53
C ASP A 222 -8.72 12.04 4.42
N ILE A 223 -7.59 11.52 3.93
CA ILE A 223 -6.88 12.10 2.77
C ILE A 223 -7.75 12.00 1.51
N LEU A 224 -8.70 11.06 1.51
CA LEU A 224 -9.54 10.69 0.40
C LEU A 224 -10.99 10.72 0.88
N ASP A 225 -11.61 11.90 0.86
CA ASP A 225 -13.06 12.09 1.07
C ASP A 225 -13.72 12.27 -0.30
N PRO A 226 -14.00 11.19 -1.03
CA PRO A 226 -14.60 11.33 -2.34
C PRO A 226 -16.10 11.56 -2.18
N LYS A 227 -16.58 12.73 -2.59
CA LYS A 227 -18.00 12.96 -2.82
C LYS A 227 -18.44 12.09 -4.00
N TRP A 228 -19.12 10.98 -3.74
CA TRP A 228 -19.74 10.17 -4.79
C TRP A 228 -21.27 10.35 -4.79
N ASN A 229 -21.82 10.60 -5.99
CA ASN A 229 -23.19 10.27 -6.34
C ASN A 229 -23.18 8.86 -6.94
N THR A 230 -24.04 7.97 -6.45
CA THR A 230 -24.23 6.63 -6.99
C THR A 230 -25.43 6.62 -7.93
N ASP A 231 -25.19 6.56 -9.23
CA ASP A 231 -26.15 6.03 -10.21
C ASP A 231 -25.33 5.28 -11.27
N TYR A 232 -25.40 3.94 -11.24
CA TYR A 232 -24.77 3.08 -12.24
C TYR A 232 -25.84 2.67 -13.27
N ASP A 233 -25.53 2.90 -14.55
CA ASP A 233 -26.18 2.24 -15.68
C ASP A 233 -25.11 1.35 -16.36
N ASP A 234 -25.42 0.05 -16.43
CA ASP A 234 -24.61 -1.01 -17.04
C ASP A 234 -24.47 -0.79 -18.55
N ASN A 235 -23.28 -1.06 -19.09
CA ASN A 235 -23.14 -1.70 -20.40
C ASN A 235 -21.87 -2.58 -20.46
N ASP A 236 -22.10 -3.80 -20.92
CA ASP A 236 -21.14 -4.86 -21.24
C ASP A 236 -20.14 -4.43 -22.34
N ASP A 237 -18.91 -4.95 -22.33
CA ASP A 237 -18.42 -5.85 -23.38
C ASP A 237 -16.95 -6.33 -23.21
N GLU A 238 -16.81 -7.64 -23.47
CA GLU A 238 -15.65 -8.45 -23.94
C GLU A 238 -14.47 -8.80 -22.99
N GLU A 239 -14.55 -10.02 -22.43
CA GLU A 239 -13.49 -10.74 -21.72
C GLU A 239 -12.37 -11.26 -22.66
N GLU A 240 -11.13 -10.79 -22.47
CA GLU A 240 -9.93 -11.44 -23.00
C GLU A 240 -9.38 -12.45 -21.97
N ILE A 241 -9.68 -13.73 -22.19
CA ILE A 241 -9.20 -14.86 -21.37
C ILE A 241 -7.68 -14.98 -21.52
N CYS A 242 -6.94 -14.65 -20.45
CA CYS A 242 -5.50 -14.92 -20.37
C CYS A 242 -5.23 -16.21 -19.57
N ASP A 243 -4.63 -17.17 -20.28
CA ASP A 243 -4.16 -18.50 -19.89
C ASP A 243 -3.93 -18.79 -18.39
N GLU A 244 -4.58 -19.89 -17.97
CA GLU A 244 -4.37 -20.61 -16.74
C GLU A 244 -2.99 -21.32 -16.69
N ASN A 245 -2.56 -21.57 -15.45
CA ASN A 245 -1.66 -22.65 -15.04
C ASN A 245 -0.17 -22.49 -15.38
N ASN A 246 0.59 -21.87 -14.46
CA ASN A 246 1.91 -22.36 -14.04
C ASN A 246 2.38 -21.71 -12.71
N GLY A 247 2.41 -22.51 -11.63
CA GLY A 247 3.11 -22.34 -10.35
C GLY A 247 3.49 -20.92 -9.88
N GLU A 248 2.72 -20.37 -8.94
CA GLU A 248 2.78 -18.98 -8.47
C GLU A 248 4.03 -18.64 -7.63
N ASN A 249 5.14 -18.41 -8.32
CA ASN A 249 6.31 -17.74 -7.76
C ASN A 249 6.54 -16.43 -8.50
N PHE A 250 6.95 -15.38 -7.77
CA PHE A 250 7.42 -14.13 -8.36
C PHE A 250 8.60 -14.41 -9.30
N ASN A 251 8.49 -13.92 -10.53
CA ASN A 251 9.58 -13.99 -11.50
C ASN A 251 10.61 -12.87 -11.22
N ASP A 252 11.77 -12.91 -11.88
CA ASP A 252 12.82 -11.90 -11.66
C ASP A 252 12.39 -10.48 -12.05
N SER A 253 11.46 -10.33 -13.00
CA SER A 253 10.89 -9.03 -13.36
C SER A 253 10.03 -8.46 -12.23
N ASP A 254 9.18 -9.28 -11.61
CA ASP A 254 8.34 -8.88 -10.47
C ASP A 254 9.23 -8.45 -9.29
N ILE A 255 10.28 -9.23 -9.00
CA ILE A 255 11.24 -8.93 -7.94
C ILE A 255 11.97 -7.61 -8.22
N ASN A 256 12.46 -7.44 -9.45
CA ASN A 256 13.19 -6.24 -9.85
C ASN A 256 12.30 -5.01 -9.76
N GLN A 257 11.04 -5.13 -10.19
CA GLN A 257 10.05 -4.07 -10.08
C GLN A 257 9.85 -3.64 -8.64
N VAL A 258 9.58 -4.58 -7.74
CA VAL A 258 9.37 -4.32 -6.31
C VAL A 258 10.62 -3.68 -5.67
N CYS A 259 11.83 -4.08 -6.10
CA CYS A 259 13.07 -3.42 -5.70
C CYS A 259 13.16 -1.96 -6.17
N LYS A 260 12.89 -1.68 -7.45
CA LYS A 260 12.88 -0.31 -7.99
C LYS A 260 11.89 0.57 -7.22
N GLN A 261 10.72 0.01 -6.91
CA GLN A 261 9.69 0.68 -6.14
C GLN A 261 10.15 0.97 -4.70
N ALA A 262 10.70 -0.02 -4.00
CA ALA A 262 11.21 0.14 -2.64
C ALA A 262 12.31 1.19 -2.55
N ILE A 263 13.24 1.19 -3.51
CA ILE A 263 14.31 2.19 -3.59
C ILE A 263 13.71 3.60 -3.72
N SER A 264 12.76 3.77 -4.64
CA SER A 264 12.23 5.08 -5.00
C SER A 264 11.37 5.69 -3.89
N LEU A 265 10.49 4.89 -3.27
CA LEU A 265 9.67 5.34 -2.14
C LEU A 265 10.52 5.66 -0.91
N SER A 266 11.51 4.82 -0.59
CA SER A 266 12.43 5.09 0.51
C SER A 266 13.30 6.33 0.26
N MET A 267 13.71 6.60 -1.00
CA MET A 267 14.42 7.83 -1.36
C MET A 267 13.54 9.07 -1.16
N TRP A 268 12.28 9.03 -1.61
CA TRP A 268 11.33 10.11 -1.37
C TRP A 268 11.09 10.33 0.14
N LYS A 269 10.87 9.26 0.91
CA LYS A 269 10.70 9.35 2.36
C LYS A 269 11.94 9.91 3.05
N HIS A 270 13.13 9.50 2.63
CA HIS A 270 14.38 10.05 3.14
C HIS A 270 14.54 11.54 2.82
N LYS A 271 14.18 11.99 1.61
CA LYS A 271 14.11 13.42 1.28
C LYS A 271 13.16 14.16 2.23
N GLN A 272 11.95 13.65 2.47
CA GLN A 272 11.01 14.28 3.40
C GLN A 272 11.58 14.38 4.81
N ARG A 273 12.25 13.32 5.30
CA ARG A 273 12.98 13.34 6.58
C ARG A 273 14.01 14.46 6.61
N VAL A 274 14.91 14.51 5.64
CA VAL A 274 15.99 15.52 5.57
C VAL A 274 15.42 16.94 5.52
N LEU A 275 14.33 17.18 4.78
CA LEU A 275 13.66 18.48 4.73
C LEU A 275 12.94 18.84 6.03
N ALA A 276 12.29 17.87 6.69
CA ALA A 276 11.59 18.06 7.95
C ALA A 276 12.54 18.13 9.16
N TYR A 277 13.81 17.72 9.01
CA TYR A 277 14.86 17.76 10.04
C TYR A 277 15.26 19.19 10.48
N SER A 278 14.51 20.23 10.07
CA SER A 278 14.53 21.55 10.68
C SER A 278 13.98 21.59 12.13
N GLY A 279 13.92 20.46 12.85
CA GLY A 279 13.71 20.47 14.30
C GLY A 279 13.05 19.23 14.96
N ASN A 280 12.56 18.24 14.21
CA ASN A 280 11.80 17.12 14.81
C ASN A 280 12.41 15.75 14.47
N SER A 281 12.91 15.03 15.49
CA SER A 281 13.62 13.75 15.37
C SER A 281 12.71 12.53 15.14
N ASP A 282 11.39 12.72 15.04
CA ASP A 282 10.41 11.65 15.21
C ASP A 282 9.87 11.02 13.91
N TYR A 283 10.47 11.32 12.76
CA TYR A 283 9.95 10.86 11.45
C TYR A 283 10.15 9.36 11.13
N GLY A 284 10.51 8.53 12.11
CA GLY A 284 10.64 7.08 11.97
C GLY A 284 11.71 6.64 10.96
N SER A 285 11.74 5.33 10.64
CA SER A 285 12.71 4.74 9.69
C SER A 285 12.55 5.29 8.27
N ALA A 286 13.66 5.49 7.56
CA ALA A 286 13.64 5.90 6.14
C ALA A 286 13.18 4.76 5.22
N MET A 287 13.04 3.55 5.75
CA MET A 287 12.58 2.39 5.00
C MET A 287 11.08 2.44 4.79
N VAL A 288 10.66 2.21 3.54
CA VAL A 288 9.28 1.90 3.17
C VAL A 288 9.26 0.45 2.69
N PRO A 289 8.56 -0.46 3.39
CA PRO A 289 8.38 -1.81 2.90
C PRO A 289 7.45 -1.81 1.69
N ILE A 290 7.89 -2.45 0.62
CA ILE A 290 7.05 -2.70 -0.56
C ILE A 290 6.78 -4.20 -0.63
N CYS A 291 5.51 -4.53 -0.85
CA CYS A 291 5.08 -5.90 -0.97
C CYS A 291 4.62 -6.23 -2.40
N ALA A 292 5.05 -7.38 -2.89
CA ALA A 292 4.43 -8.04 -4.03
C ALA A 292 3.50 -9.11 -3.47
N ILE A 293 2.24 -9.11 -3.87
CA ILE A 293 1.26 -10.09 -3.41
C ILE A 293 0.56 -10.72 -4.61
N ASN A 294 0.40 -12.04 -4.56
CA ASN A 294 -0.45 -12.78 -5.47
C ASN A 294 -1.38 -13.68 -4.65
N LYS A 295 -2.21 -14.47 -5.33
CA LYS A 295 -3.17 -15.36 -4.65
C LYS A 295 -2.55 -16.40 -3.70
N HIS A 296 -1.24 -16.63 -3.67
CA HIS A 296 -0.64 -17.61 -2.75
C HIS A 296 0.45 -17.05 -1.87
N LYS A 297 1.19 -16.05 -2.35
CA LYS A 297 2.42 -15.61 -1.72
C LYS A 297 2.50 -14.11 -1.61
N CYS A 298 3.15 -13.66 -0.54
CA CYS A 298 3.59 -12.29 -0.35
C CYS A 298 5.13 -12.26 -0.23
N MET A 299 5.74 -11.33 -0.94
CA MET A 299 7.17 -11.00 -0.88
C MET A 299 7.33 -9.56 -0.40
N VAL A 300 8.28 -9.32 0.49
CA VAL A 300 8.61 -7.98 0.96
C VAL A 300 10.03 -7.60 0.56
N VAL A 301 10.19 -6.34 0.15
CA VAL A 301 11.48 -5.67 -0.06
C VAL A 301 11.51 -4.40 0.78
N LEU A 302 12.64 -4.12 1.43
CA LEU A 302 12.87 -2.86 2.14
C LEU A 302 14.18 -2.25 1.68
N TYR A 303 14.19 -0.95 1.37
CA TYR A 303 15.42 -0.20 1.09
C TYR A 303 15.63 0.88 2.14
N ASN A 304 16.86 1.04 2.62
CA ASN A 304 17.25 2.18 3.44
C ASN A 304 18.11 3.15 2.62
N ALA A 305 17.55 4.31 2.26
CA ALA A 305 18.23 5.30 1.45
C ALA A 305 19.34 6.09 2.20
N GLN A 306 19.30 6.12 3.53
CA GLN A 306 20.32 6.81 4.34
C GLN A 306 21.63 5.99 4.39
N HIS A 307 21.50 4.68 4.49
CA HIS A 307 22.64 3.77 4.65
C HIS A 307 22.93 2.95 3.38
N ASP A 308 22.11 3.08 2.34
CA ASP A 308 22.21 2.36 1.07
C ASP A 308 22.35 0.86 1.25
N TYR A 309 21.30 0.23 1.80
CA TYR A 309 21.16 -1.22 1.86
C TYR A 309 19.74 -1.66 1.47
N LEU A 310 19.62 -2.87 0.93
CA LEU A 310 18.38 -3.44 0.44
C LEU A 310 18.16 -4.82 1.07
N PHE A 311 17.01 -5.01 1.71
CA PHE A 311 16.53 -6.27 2.24
C PHE A 311 15.47 -6.88 1.32
N LYS A 312 15.49 -8.21 1.16
CA LYS A 312 14.44 -8.97 0.49
C LYS A 312 14.15 -10.26 1.24
N MET A 313 12.89 -10.66 1.26
CA MET A 313 12.50 -11.98 1.74
C MET A 313 13.13 -13.11 0.90
N GLN A 314 13.54 -14.18 1.55
CA GLN A 314 14.01 -15.36 0.80
C GLN A 314 12.85 -16.05 0.10
N LYS A 315 13.13 -16.67 -1.04
CA LYS A 315 12.13 -17.44 -1.79
C LYS A 315 11.47 -18.55 -0.95
N LYS A 316 12.23 -19.17 -0.03
CA LYS A 316 11.74 -20.21 0.88
C LYS A 316 10.88 -19.66 2.04
N ASP A 317 11.02 -18.38 2.35
CA ASP A 317 10.40 -17.72 3.50
C ASP A 317 9.23 -16.82 3.07
N LEU A 318 8.83 -16.84 1.79
CA LEU A 318 7.67 -16.11 1.28
C LEU A 318 6.42 -16.47 2.09
N LEU A 319 5.70 -15.44 2.52
CA LEU A 319 4.51 -15.62 3.35
C LEU A 319 3.41 -16.26 2.52
N LYS A 320 2.74 -17.28 3.06
CA LYS A 320 1.56 -17.87 2.43
C LYS A 320 0.36 -16.98 2.69
N VAL A 321 -0.33 -16.52 1.66
CA VAL A 321 -1.53 -15.68 1.83
C VAL A 321 -2.70 -16.52 2.34
N PHE A 322 -2.87 -17.72 1.77
CA PHE A 322 -3.91 -18.67 2.18
C PHE A 322 -3.30 -20.02 2.56
N ASP A 323 -3.90 -20.66 3.56
CA ASP A 323 -3.81 -22.10 3.80
C ASP A 323 -5.17 -22.72 3.46
N LYS A 324 -5.21 -23.43 2.34
CA LYS A 324 -6.46 -23.88 1.69
C LYS A 324 -7.33 -22.67 1.35
N ASP A 325 -8.52 -22.56 1.96
CA ASP A 325 -9.49 -21.50 1.70
C ASP A 325 -9.50 -20.43 2.83
N LYS A 326 -8.53 -20.46 3.72
CA LYS A 326 -8.46 -19.56 4.88
C LYS A 326 -7.25 -18.66 4.80
N LEU A 327 -7.44 -17.41 5.21
CA LEU A 327 -6.33 -16.47 5.33
C LEU A 327 -5.41 -16.90 6.45
N GLU A 328 -4.12 -16.96 6.13
CA GLU A 328 -3.08 -17.30 7.08
C GLU A 328 -2.91 -16.16 8.08
N PHE A 329 -3.09 -16.45 9.37
CA PHE A 329 -3.03 -15.42 10.42
C PHE A 329 -1.66 -14.75 10.49
N SER A 330 -0.58 -15.50 10.28
CA SER A 330 0.77 -14.93 10.26
C SER A 330 0.93 -13.89 9.15
N THR A 331 0.31 -14.09 7.99
CA THR A 331 0.31 -13.12 6.89
C THR A 331 -0.50 -11.87 7.23
N ILE A 332 -1.65 -12.02 7.91
CA ILE A 332 -2.45 -10.88 8.38
C ILE A 332 -1.62 -9.99 9.31
N ILE A 333 -0.96 -10.56 10.31
CA ILE A 333 -0.13 -9.80 11.26
C ILE A 333 1.09 -9.18 10.56
N ASN A 334 1.74 -9.90 9.65
CA ASN A 334 2.87 -9.36 8.89
C ASN A 334 2.44 -8.18 8.00
N LEU A 335 1.34 -8.32 7.26
CA LEU A 335 0.80 -7.23 6.42
C LEU A 335 0.36 -6.03 7.26
N TRP A 336 -0.25 -6.27 8.41
CA TRP A 336 -0.60 -5.21 9.35
C TRP A 336 0.65 -4.44 9.82
N MET A 337 1.74 -5.13 10.19
CA MET A 337 3.00 -4.46 10.55
C MET A 337 3.63 -3.68 9.38
N LEU A 338 3.54 -4.23 8.16
CA LEU A 338 4.08 -3.61 6.93
C LEU A 338 3.31 -2.34 6.56
N ILE A 339 1.98 -2.38 6.63
CA ILE A 339 1.12 -1.22 6.36
C ILE A 339 1.44 -0.10 7.35
N HIS A 340 1.56 -0.44 8.64
CA HIS A 340 1.85 0.50 9.73
C HIS A 340 3.36 0.65 10.00
N HIS A 341 4.21 0.49 8.98
CA HIS A 341 5.66 0.50 9.14
C HIS A 341 6.24 1.76 9.79
N ASN A 342 5.59 2.92 9.68
CA ASN A 342 6.04 4.13 10.38
C ASN A 342 6.05 3.94 11.90
N LEU A 343 5.07 3.20 12.42
CA LEU A 343 4.98 2.86 13.84
C LEU A 343 5.91 1.71 14.20
N PHE A 344 5.92 0.65 13.39
CA PHE A 344 6.47 -0.63 13.81
C PHE A 344 7.87 -0.92 13.28
N CYS A 345 8.26 -0.32 12.14
CA CYS A 345 9.57 -0.60 11.55
C CYS A 345 10.69 0.10 12.32
N THR A 346 11.66 -0.68 12.78
CA THR A 346 12.86 -0.21 13.48
C THR A 346 14.06 -0.20 12.53
N GLU A 347 15.02 0.68 12.81
CA GLU A 347 16.33 0.57 12.17
C GLU A 347 17.10 -0.60 12.82
N PRO A 348 17.94 -1.34 12.06
CA PRO A 348 18.83 -2.33 12.63
C PRO A 348 19.77 -1.72 13.68
N SER A 349 20.40 -2.54 14.51
CA SER A 349 21.40 -2.06 15.47
C SER A 349 22.56 -1.32 14.78
N ASP A 350 23.22 -0.41 15.49
CA ASP A 350 24.36 0.34 14.95
C ASP A 350 25.47 -0.59 14.39
N ASP A 351 25.74 -1.69 15.08
CA ASP A 351 26.69 -2.71 14.64
C ASP A 351 26.24 -3.37 13.32
N ALA A 352 24.96 -3.71 13.19
CA ALA A 352 24.40 -4.24 11.95
C ALA A 352 24.48 -3.20 10.83
N ILE A 353 24.15 -1.93 11.10
CA ILE A 353 24.24 -0.83 10.13
C ILE A 353 25.67 -0.68 9.63
N GLN A 354 26.70 -0.77 10.49
CA GLN A 354 28.10 -0.68 10.06
C GLN A 354 28.47 -1.74 9.02
N ILE A 355 27.89 -2.95 9.13
CA ILE A 355 28.12 -4.05 8.19
C ILE A 355 27.28 -3.86 6.92
N LEU A 356 26.03 -3.42 7.06
CA LEU A 356 25.05 -3.25 5.97
C LEU A 356 25.33 -2.02 5.10
N LYS A 357 25.95 -0.99 5.64
CA LYS A 357 26.09 0.30 4.96
C LYS A 357 26.77 0.16 3.60
N GLY A 358 26.09 0.64 2.57
CA GLY A 358 26.55 0.63 1.18
C GLY A 358 26.43 -0.72 0.47
N THR A 359 25.88 -1.76 1.10
CA THR A 359 25.71 -3.07 0.43
C THR A 359 24.62 -3.06 -0.64
N GLY A 360 23.74 -2.04 -0.63
CA GLY A 360 22.81 -1.71 -1.70
C GLY A 360 23.53 -1.32 -3.00
N GLY A 361 24.74 -0.77 -2.89
CA GLY A 361 25.63 -0.48 -4.02
C GLY A 361 25.19 0.68 -4.91
N LEU A 362 24.11 1.40 -4.58
CA LEU A 362 23.64 2.53 -5.40
C LEU A 362 24.53 3.75 -5.25
N ILE A 363 24.95 4.09 -4.03
CA ILE A 363 25.86 5.21 -3.77
C ILE A 363 27.19 4.94 -4.50
N GLN A 364 27.73 3.73 -4.37
CA GLN A 364 28.98 3.34 -5.01
C GLN A 364 28.90 3.47 -6.54
N ARG A 365 27.76 3.12 -7.14
CA ARG A 365 27.57 3.13 -8.61
C ARG A 365 27.20 4.48 -9.20
N LEU A 366 26.45 5.30 -8.47
CA LEU A 366 26.00 6.62 -8.94
C LEU A 366 27.01 7.72 -8.60
N GLY A 367 27.81 7.53 -7.55
CA GLY A 367 28.55 8.60 -6.89
C GLY A 367 27.65 9.38 -5.93
N GLU A 368 28.23 9.95 -4.87
CA GLU A 368 27.48 10.62 -3.81
C GLU A 368 26.63 11.80 -4.31
N ASP A 369 27.19 12.64 -5.18
CA ASP A 369 26.50 13.84 -5.65
C ASP A 369 25.28 13.50 -6.52
N THR A 370 25.45 12.53 -7.44
CA THR A 370 24.34 12.02 -8.24
C THR A 370 23.28 11.37 -7.36
N PHE A 371 23.68 10.59 -6.34
CA PHE A 371 22.74 9.96 -5.42
C PHE A 371 21.93 11.01 -4.63
N LYS A 372 22.59 12.01 -4.06
CA LYS A 372 21.93 13.13 -3.35
C LYS A 372 20.94 13.86 -4.27
N GLU A 373 21.31 14.04 -5.52
CA GLU A 373 20.48 14.71 -6.52
C GLU A 373 19.29 13.85 -6.98
N VAL A 374 19.45 12.54 -7.10
CA VAL A 374 18.33 11.59 -7.30
C VAL A 374 17.36 11.70 -6.11
N VAL A 375 17.87 11.61 -4.87
CA VAL A 375 17.05 11.78 -3.67
C VAL A 375 16.32 13.12 -3.68
N ARG A 376 17.00 14.23 -3.99
CA ARG A 376 16.41 15.57 -4.05
C ARG A 376 15.29 15.68 -5.08
N THR A 377 15.43 15.00 -6.21
CA THR A 377 14.45 15.02 -7.31
C THR A 377 13.35 13.96 -7.17
N SER A 378 13.47 13.02 -6.22
CA SER A 378 12.42 12.06 -5.93
C SER A 378 11.14 12.76 -5.46
N LYS A 379 10.01 12.32 -6.02
CA LYS A 379 8.66 12.81 -5.75
C LYS A 379 7.67 11.66 -5.58
N LEU A 380 6.55 11.99 -4.97
CA LEU A 380 5.34 11.18 -4.87
C LEU A 380 4.23 12.09 -5.35
N ASP A 381 3.64 11.77 -6.49
CA ASP A 381 2.54 12.52 -7.08
C ASP A 381 1.31 11.61 -7.05
N TYR A 382 0.21 12.11 -6.51
CA TYR A 382 -1.08 11.46 -6.64
C TYR A 382 -2.11 12.48 -7.14
N ASP A 383 -2.74 12.13 -8.26
CA ASP A 383 -3.86 12.86 -8.83
C ASP A 383 -4.99 11.85 -8.99
N ILE A 384 -6.10 12.08 -8.29
CA ILE A 384 -7.33 11.32 -8.53
C ILE A 384 -7.85 11.81 -9.87
N GLU A 385 -8.03 10.90 -10.83
CA GLU A 385 -8.66 11.28 -12.08
C GLU A 385 -10.05 11.85 -11.76
N PRO A 386 -10.37 13.09 -12.16
CA PRO A 386 -11.74 13.56 -12.02
C PRO A 386 -12.62 12.60 -12.83
N SER A 387 -13.57 11.95 -12.17
CA SER A 387 -14.59 11.14 -12.84
C SER A 387 -15.20 12.01 -13.93
N GLY A 388 -15.08 11.57 -15.19
CA GLY A 388 -15.27 12.36 -16.40
C GLY A 388 -16.72 12.78 -16.71
N ASP A 389 -17.42 13.36 -15.74
CA ASP A 389 -18.64 14.11 -15.96
C ASP A 389 -18.32 15.60 -15.78
N GLU A 390 -17.92 16.24 -16.88
CA GLU A 390 -18.15 17.67 -17.01
C GLU A 390 -19.67 17.88 -16.91
N PHE A 391 -20.13 18.42 -15.80
CA PHE A 391 -21.49 18.95 -15.72
C PHE A 391 -21.63 19.99 -16.84
N GLU A 392 -22.29 19.63 -17.95
CA GLU A 392 -23.00 20.61 -18.77
C GLU A 392 -24.06 21.21 -17.85
N VAL A 393 -23.71 22.32 -17.20
CA VAL A 393 -24.69 23.18 -16.56
C VAL A 393 -25.48 23.78 -17.71
N ASP A 394 -26.60 23.15 -18.05
CA ASP A 394 -27.65 23.79 -18.81
C ASP A 394 -28.08 25.04 -18.03
N VAL A 395 -27.56 26.18 -18.46
CA VAL A 395 -28.04 27.49 -18.02
C VAL A 395 -29.40 27.69 -18.69
N GLU A 396 -30.43 27.01 -18.18
CA GLU A 396 -31.79 27.45 -18.41
C GLU A 396 -31.96 28.82 -17.75
N ASN A 397 -32.20 29.80 -18.61
CA ASN A 397 -32.50 31.18 -18.28
C ASN A 397 -33.78 31.28 -17.45
N ASP A 398 -33.68 31.07 -16.14
CA ASP A 398 -34.73 31.46 -15.22
C ASP A 398 -34.52 32.89 -14.74
N SER A 399 -35.34 33.74 -15.34
CA SER A 399 -35.55 35.14 -15.03
C SER A 399 -35.93 35.31 -13.55
N ILE A 400 -35.11 36.04 -12.77
CA ILE A 400 -35.50 36.53 -11.45
C ILE A 400 -35.78 38.04 -11.51
N PRO A 401 -36.94 38.51 -11.03
CA PRO A 401 -37.32 39.92 -11.04
C PRO A 401 -36.60 40.72 -9.94
N ALA A 402 -36.42 42.00 -10.24
CA ALA A 402 -35.81 42.99 -9.36
C ALA A 402 -36.64 43.30 -8.10
N SER A 403 -36.03 43.13 -6.93
CA SER A 403 -36.14 43.95 -5.70
C SER A 403 -35.32 43.24 -4.60
N GLY A 404 -34.70 43.83 -3.59
CA GLY A 404 -34.48 45.21 -3.19
C GLY A 404 -33.47 45.19 -2.02
N THR A 405 -32.64 46.23 -1.96
CA THR A 405 -32.00 46.83 -0.76
C THR A 405 -31.45 45.93 0.37
N GLY A 406 -30.13 45.98 0.64
CA GLY A 406 -29.63 45.47 1.92
C GLY A 406 -28.13 45.47 2.20
N ARG A 407 -27.55 46.66 2.40
CA ARG A 407 -26.40 46.96 3.29
C ARG A 407 -25.05 46.21 3.11
N LEU A 408 -24.13 46.97 2.52
CA LEU A 408 -22.68 46.97 2.73
C LEU A 408 -22.27 46.86 4.22
N ARG A 409 -21.31 45.96 4.51
CA ARG A 409 -20.36 46.14 5.62
C ARG A 409 -18.93 46.10 5.09
N LYS A 410 -18.20 47.16 5.45
CA LYS A 410 -16.81 47.47 5.13
C LYS A 410 -15.86 46.59 5.93
N TYR A 411 -14.79 46.12 5.30
CA TYR A 411 -13.56 45.68 5.98
C TYR A 411 -12.62 46.88 6.16
N PRO A 412 -11.95 47.05 7.32
CA PRO A 412 -10.86 48.01 7.45
C PRO A 412 -9.54 47.43 6.94
N LYS A 413 -8.81 48.28 6.21
CA LYS A 413 -7.42 48.12 5.78
C LYS A 413 -6.50 48.07 7.01
N ILE A 414 -5.53 47.17 7.01
CA ILE A 414 -4.35 47.25 7.89
C ILE A 414 -3.17 47.77 7.05
N ASN A 415 -2.54 48.80 7.57
CA ASN A 415 -1.44 49.56 6.99
C ASN A 415 -0.12 48.78 7.04
N GLN A 416 0.69 48.99 6.01
CA GLN A 416 2.14 48.76 6.02
C GLN A 416 2.83 50.05 6.50
N GLU A 417 3.62 49.93 7.58
CA GLU A 417 4.76 50.76 7.99
C GLU A 417 5.62 49.81 8.86
N GLN A 418 6.95 49.67 8.81
CA GLN A 418 8.07 50.33 8.15
C GLN A 418 9.19 49.29 7.97
#